data_AF-A0A368F829-F1
#
_entry.id   AF-A0A368F829-F1
#
_cell.length_a   1.000
_cell.length_b   1.000
_cell.length_c   1.000
_cell.angle_alpha   90.00
_cell.angle_beta   90.00
_cell.angle_gamma   90.00
#
_symmetry.space_group_name_H-M   'P 1'
#
loop_
_entity.id
_entity.type
_entity.pdbx_description
1 polymer ?
#
loop_
_entity_poly.entity_id
_entity_poly.type
_entity_poly.pdbx_seq_one_letter_code
_entity_poly.pdbx_strand_id
1 'polypeptide(L)'
;MFHRAKITKFSAKDLEAVSDFDTSVCGFTRDEAVEFVTSNSTVFVAKGDGIVDGMIAGKGNRIFALYGETMEIAHALIKHYIITNNLTQVSFFTREDVWECEPLSSRRVHRRHTRAVPSSIKWSKVYALNMGFHIV
;
A
#
# COMPACT_ATOMS: atom_id res chain seq x y z
N MET A 1 3.35 -24.43 -0.54
CA MET A 1 4.10 -24.07 -1.77
C MET A 1 3.89 -22.58 -1.95
N PHE A 2 4.90 -21.75 -1.70
CA PHE A 2 4.74 -20.29 -1.72
C PHE A 2 4.69 -19.79 -3.16
N HIS A 3 3.55 -19.26 -3.57
CA HIS A 3 3.40 -18.67 -4.90
C HIS A 3 4.18 -17.35 -4.94
N ARG A 4 5.15 -17.25 -5.86
CA ARG A 4 6.05 -16.08 -5.93
C ARG A 4 5.37 -15.00 -6.75
N ALA A 5 4.71 -14.05 -6.08
CA ALA A 5 4.07 -12.91 -6.75
C ALA A 5 5.09 -12.15 -7.64
N LYS A 6 4.69 -11.86 -8.88
CA LYS A 6 5.49 -11.07 -9.82
C LYS A 6 5.22 -9.59 -9.56
N ILE A 7 6.28 -8.83 -9.30
CA ILE A 7 6.18 -7.38 -9.12
C ILE A 7 6.48 -6.68 -10.45
N THR A 8 5.58 -5.81 -10.89
CA THR A 8 5.74 -5.00 -12.09
C THR A 8 5.43 -3.54 -11.81
N LYS A 9 6.03 -2.63 -12.58
CA LYS A 9 5.63 -1.22 -12.56
C LYS A 9 4.18 -1.12 -13.04
N PHE A 10 3.39 -0.31 -12.35
CA PHE A 10 2.00 -0.03 -12.71
C PHE A 10 1.90 0.52 -14.14
N SER A 11 0.84 0.13 -14.82
CA SER A 11 0.39 0.66 -16.10
C SER A 11 -1.12 0.92 -16.06
N ALA A 12 -1.64 1.71 -16.99
CA ALA A 12 -3.09 1.99 -17.06
C ALA A 12 -3.96 0.73 -17.18
N LYS A 13 -3.41 -0.38 -17.70
CA LYS A 13 -4.10 -1.68 -17.78
C LYS A 13 -4.34 -2.33 -16.41
N ASP A 14 -3.63 -1.87 -15.39
CA ASP A 14 -3.72 -2.40 -14.03
C ASP A 14 -4.75 -1.64 -13.18
N LEU A 15 -5.27 -0.50 -13.67
CA LEU A 15 -6.08 0.43 -12.88
C LEU A 15 -7.32 -0.24 -12.31
N GLU A 16 -8.11 -0.92 -13.14
CA GLU A 16 -9.33 -1.62 -12.73
C GLU A 16 -9.03 -2.66 -11.63
N ALA A 17 -8.05 -3.53 -11.85
CA ALA A 17 -7.68 -4.56 -10.88
C ALA A 17 -7.09 -3.98 -9.57
N VAL A 18 -6.41 -2.84 -9.63
CA VAL A 18 -5.93 -2.13 -8.43
C VAL A 18 -7.10 -1.48 -7.68
N SER A 19 -8.08 -0.89 -8.37
CA SER A 19 -9.29 -0.34 -7.76
C SER A 19 -10.15 -1.42 -7.10
N ASP A 20 -10.27 -2.59 -7.74
CA ASP A 20 -10.97 -3.75 -7.17
C ASP A 20 -10.27 -4.24 -5.91
N PHE A 21 -8.94 -4.39 -5.97
CA PHE A 21 -8.14 -4.79 -4.82
C PHE A 21 -8.26 -3.77 -3.68
N ASP A 22 -8.18 -2.48 -3.99
CA ASP A 22 -8.35 -1.38 -3.06
C ASP A 22 -9.72 -1.41 -2.37
N THR A 23 -10.79 -1.58 -3.15
CA THR A 23 -12.16 -1.73 -2.66
C THR A 23 -12.28 -2.95 -1.75
N SER A 24 -11.62 -4.06 -2.09
CA SER A 24 -11.61 -5.28 -1.26
C SER A 24 -10.93 -5.10 0.10
N VAL A 25 -9.98 -4.15 0.20
CA VAL A 25 -9.24 -3.79 1.42
C VAL A 25 -10.00 -2.74 2.22
N CYS A 26 -10.53 -1.70 1.57
CA CYS A 26 -11.21 -0.59 2.22
C CYS A 26 -12.68 -0.90 2.55
N GLY A 27 -13.30 -1.86 1.85
CA GLY A 27 -14.70 -2.20 2.01
C GLY A 27 -15.68 -1.19 1.41
N PHE A 28 -15.19 -0.26 0.58
CA PHE A 28 -15.96 0.71 -0.20
C PHE A 28 -15.11 1.22 -1.37
N THR A 29 -15.78 1.68 -2.43
CA THR A 29 -15.14 2.19 -3.64
C THR A 29 -14.58 3.59 -3.43
N ARG A 30 -13.40 3.86 -3.97
CA ARG A 30 -12.74 5.19 -3.92
C ARG A 30 -11.87 5.43 -5.15
N ASP A 31 -12.43 5.15 -6.32
CA ASP A 31 -11.71 5.13 -7.60
C ASP A 31 -10.94 6.43 -7.89
N GLU A 32 -11.52 7.60 -7.62
CA GLU A 32 -10.84 8.88 -7.79
C GLU A 32 -9.55 8.98 -6.96
N ALA A 33 -9.54 8.41 -5.75
CA ALA A 33 -8.35 8.39 -4.90
C ALA A 33 -7.28 7.43 -5.45
N VAL A 34 -7.69 6.27 -5.98
CA VAL A 34 -6.81 5.30 -6.63
C VAL A 34 -6.21 5.89 -7.90
N GLU A 35 -7.02 6.51 -8.75
CA GLU A 35 -6.59 7.22 -9.96
C GLU A 35 -5.61 8.35 -9.63
N PHE A 36 -5.93 9.16 -8.62
CA PHE A 36 -5.06 10.25 -8.18
C PHE A 36 -3.69 9.73 -7.76
N VAL A 37 -3.64 8.68 -6.91
CA VAL A 37 -2.35 8.15 -6.44
C VAL A 37 -1.58 7.46 -7.54
N THR A 38 -2.24 6.68 -8.40
CA THR A 38 -1.56 5.97 -9.50
C THR A 38 -1.02 6.93 -10.56
N SER A 39 -1.67 8.08 -10.77
CA SER A 39 -1.22 9.11 -11.70
C SER A 39 -0.12 10.02 -11.14
N ASN A 40 -0.07 10.23 -9.82
CA ASN A 40 0.82 11.22 -9.19
C ASN A 40 2.00 10.61 -8.41
N SER A 41 2.19 9.30 -8.50
CA SER A 41 3.24 8.60 -7.76
C SER A 41 3.88 7.47 -8.57
N THR A 42 5.00 6.94 -8.06
CA THR A 42 5.57 5.70 -8.59
C THR A 42 4.83 4.53 -7.94
N VAL A 43 4.21 3.71 -8.77
CA VAL A 43 3.43 2.55 -8.31
C VAL A 43 4.02 1.25 -8.85
N PHE A 44 4.10 0.24 -7.98
CA PHE A 44 4.34 -1.14 -8.35
C PHE A 44 3.21 -2.01 -7.84
N VAL A 45 2.90 -3.05 -8.61
CA VAL A 45 1.82 -3.99 -8.35
C VAL A 45 2.42 -5.39 -8.24
N ALA A 46 2.03 -6.13 -7.21
CA ALA A 46 2.33 -7.54 -7.05
C ALA A 46 1.16 -8.37 -7.58
N LYS A 47 1.45 -9.35 -8.44
CA LYS A 47 0.43 -10.24 -8.99
C LYS A 47 0.76 -11.72 -8.79
N GLY A 48 -0.17 -12.49 -8.24
CA GLY A 48 -0.16 -13.95 -8.17
C GLY A 48 -1.32 -14.49 -9.00
N ASP A 49 -1.06 -15.52 -9.82
CA ASP A 49 -2.07 -16.12 -10.71
C ASP A 49 -2.87 -15.13 -11.58
N GLY A 50 -2.28 -13.98 -11.92
CA GLY A 50 -2.90 -12.92 -12.71
C GLY A 50 -3.76 -11.92 -11.93
N ILE A 51 -3.98 -12.15 -10.63
CA ILE A 51 -4.74 -11.29 -9.72
C ILE A 51 -3.79 -10.33 -9.00
N VAL A 52 -4.27 -9.13 -8.66
CA VAL A 52 -3.51 -8.19 -7.84
C VAL A 52 -3.56 -8.64 -6.38
N ASP A 53 -2.40 -9.01 -5.85
CA ASP A 53 -2.25 -9.40 -4.44
C ASP A 53 -1.65 -8.29 -3.57
N GLY A 54 -1.26 -7.18 -4.18
CA GLY A 54 -0.68 -6.05 -3.46
C GLY A 54 -0.27 -4.90 -4.36
N MET A 55 -0.15 -3.73 -3.75
CA MET A 55 0.36 -2.54 -4.43
C MET A 55 1.18 -1.68 -3.47
N ILE A 56 2.16 -0.97 -4.02
CA ILE A 56 2.87 0.10 -3.33
C ILE A 56 2.84 1.35 -4.18
N ALA A 57 2.56 2.48 -3.55
CA ALA A 57 2.59 3.80 -4.15
C ALA A 57 3.44 4.75 -3.32
N GLY A 58 4.32 5.52 -3.97
CA GLY A 58 5.15 6.50 -3.28
C GLY A 58 5.82 7.49 -4.21
N LYS A 59 6.35 8.57 -3.65
CA LYS A 59 7.12 9.59 -4.38
C LYS A 59 8.45 9.85 -3.67
N GLY A 60 9.55 9.54 -4.35
CA GLY A 60 10.88 9.58 -3.73
C GLY A 60 10.95 8.62 -2.55
N ASN A 61 11.36 9.09 -1.38
CA ASN A 61 11.45 8.28 -0.17
C ASN A 61 10.16 8.22 0.66
N ARG A 62 9.04 8.78 0.19
CA ARG A 62 7.76 8.79 0.91
C ARG A 62 6.80 7.78 0.32
N ILE A 63 6.39 6.79 1.11
CA ILE A 63 5.36 5.82 0.71
C ILE A 63 3.99 6.35 1.13
N PHE A 64 3.05 6.33 0.18
CA PHE A 64 1.69 6.81 0.37
C PHE A 64 0.70 5.69 0.67
N ALA A 65 0.91 4.52 0.07
CA ALA A 65 0.10 3.34 0.32
C ALA A 65 0.98 2.10 0.11
N LEU A 66 0.84 1.12 0.98
CA LEU A 66 1.39 -0.21 0.80
C LEU A 66 0.37 -1.23 1.32
N TYR A 67 -0.27 -1.92 0.38
CA TYR A 67 -1.24 -2.96 0.65
C TYR A 67 -0.73 -4.30 0.13
N GLY A 68 -1.11 -5.38 0.80
CA GLY A 68 -0.76 -6.73 0.40
C GLY A 68 -1.69 -7.77 1.04
N GLU A 69 -1.92 -8.87 0.34
CA GLU A 69 -2.60 -10.04 0.88
C GLU A 69 -1.84 -10.65 2.06
N THR A 70 -0.51 -10.58 2.03
CA THR A 70 0.36 -11.07 3.09
C THR A 70 1.53 -10.11 3.37
N MET A 71 2.17 -10.29 4.53
CA MET A 71 3.32 -9.49 4.95
C MET A 71 4.53 -9.73 4.04
N GLU A 72 4.70 -10.94 3.53
CA GLU A 72 5.75 -11.28 2.57
C GLU A 72 5.61 -10.48 1.27
N ILE A 73 4.37 -10.28 0.81
CA ILE A 73 4.09 -9.45 -0.38
C ILE A 73 4.41 -7.98 -0.09
N ALA A 74 4.02 -7.47 1.09
CA ALA A 74 4.35 -6.11 1.50
C ALA A 74 5.87 -5.88 1.60
N HIS A 75 6.60 -6.83 2.20
CA HIS A 75 8.06 -6.83 2.27
C HIS A 75 8.71 -6.89 0.88
N ALA A 76 8.18 -7.72 -0.02
CA ALA A 76 8.69 -7.82 -1.38
C ALA A 76 8.47 -6.50 -2.16
N LEU A 77 7.29 -5.88 -2.02
CA LEU A 77 6.96 -4.60 -2.65
C LEU A 77 7.84 -3.46 -2.16
N ILE A 78 8.00 -3.30 -0.84
CA ILE A 78 8.81 -2.21 -0.28
C ILE A 78 10.30 -2.39 -0.64
N LYS A 79 10.82 -3.62 -0.60
CA LYS A 79 12.17 -3.93 -1.04
C LYS A 79 12.37 -3.61 -2.52
N HIS A 80 11.43 -4.02 -3.37
CA HIS A 80 11.48 -3.72 -4.81
C HIS A 80 11.45 -2.22 -5.06
N TYR A 81 10.60 -1.47 -4.36
CA TYR A 81 10.52 -0.02 -4.47
C TYR A 81 11.85 0.67 -4.12
N ILE A 82 12.47 0.29 -3.00
CA ILE A 82 13.75 0.84 -2.54
C ILE A 82 14.85 0.60 -3.58
N ILE A 83 15.00 -0.66 -4.04
CA ILE A 83 16.04 -1.05 -5.00
C ILE A 83 15.84 -0.35 -6.34
N THR A 84 14.63 -0.42 -6.90
CA THR A 84 14.34 0.12 -8.23
C THR A 84 14.47 1.65 -8.29
N ASN A 85 14.19 2.35 -7.18
CA ASN A 85 14.35 3.81 -7.08
C ASN A 85 15.71 4.23 -6.51
N ASN A 86 16.64 3.30 -6.29
CA ASN A 86 17.98 3.54 -5.74
C ASN A 86 17.96 4.35 -4.43
N LEU A 87 17.05 3.98 -3.52
CA LEU A 87 16.87 4.63 -2.23
C LEU A 87 17.65 3.88 -1.14
N THR A 88 18.08 4.60 -0.11
CA THR A 88 18.69 3.99 1.09
C THR A 88 17.67 3.75 2.20
N GLN A 89 16.63 4.57 2.26
CA GLN A 89 15.57 4.51 3.26
C GLN A 89 14.26 5.07 2.72
N VAL A 90 13.15 4.69 3.36
CA VAL A 90 11.81 5.21 3.09
C VAL A 90 11.14 5.64 4.39
N SER A 91 10.11 6.47 4.26
CA SER A 91 9.31 6.99 5.36
C SER A 91 7.84 6.80 5.04
N PHE A 92 7.07 6.39 6.05
CA PHE A 92 5.64 6.14 5.95
C PHE A 92 4.97 6.12 7.32
N PHE A 93 3.64 6.20 7.36
CA PHE A 93 2.89 5.89 8.56
C PHE A 93 2.36 4.46 8.50
N THR A 94 2.33 3.83 9.66
CA THR A 94 1.86 2.46 9.83
C THR A 94 1.29 2.32 11.25
N ARG A 95 0.60 1.20 11.51
CA ARG A 95 0.17 0.86 12.87
C ARG A 95 1.37 0.31 13.63
N GLU A 96 1.37 0.46 14.95
CA GLU A 96 2.53 0.13 15.80
C GLU A 96 2.91 -1.36 15.77
N ASP A 97 1.98 -2.24 15.40
CA ASP A 97 2.07 -3.69 15.49
C ASP A 97 2.27 -4.39 14.13
N VAL A 98 2.57 -3.63 13.07
CA VAL A 98 2.60 -4.17 11.69
C VAL A 98 3.99 -4.61 11.25
N TRP A 99 5.04 -3.93 11.71
CA TRP A 99 6.41 -4.16 11.25
C TRP A 99 7.28 -4.69 12.37
N GLU A 100 8.05 -5.73 12.07
CA GLU A 100 9.01 -6.32 13.02
C GLU A 100 10.34 -5.54 13.08
N CYS A 101 10.59 -4.65 12.10
CA CYS A 101 11.83 -3.89 12.05
C CYS A 101 11.73 -2.58 12.84
N GLU A 102 12.76 -2.31 13.64
CA GLU A 102 12.89 -1.06 14.38
C GLU A 102 13.15 0.10 13.41
N PRO A 103 12.36 1.20 13.46
CA PRO A 103 12.57 2.35 12.61
C PRO A 103 13.78 3.16 13.09
N LEU A 104 14.53 3.75 12.14
CA LEU A 104 15.62 4.68 12.47
C LEU A 104 15.14 5.93 13.22
N SER A 105 13.89 6.34 12.98
CA SER A 105 13.23 7.46 13.64
C SER A 105 11.72 7.24 13.56
N SER A 106 11.03 7.50 14.66
CA SER A 106 9.58 7.38 14.73
C SER A 106 8.95 8.54 15.49
N ARG A 107 7.71 8.85 15.12
CA ARG A 107 6.83 9.75 15.86
C ARG A 107 5.43 9.17 15.87
N ARG A 108 4.76 9.19 17.01
CA ARG A 108 3.38 8.73 17.12
C ARG A 108 2.43 9.78 16.56
N VAL A 109 1.48 9.34 15.74
CA VAL A 109 0.40 10.18 15.22
C VAL A 109 -0.92 9.49 15.51
N HIS A 110 -1.92 10.27 15.98
CA HIS A 110 -3.25 9.76 16.23
C HIS A 110 -4.16 10.13 15.07
N ARG A 111 -4.65 9.13 14.34
CA ARG A 111 -5.74 9.33 13.40
C ARG A 111 -7.06 9.36 14.16
N ARG A 112 -7.80 10.46 14.04
CA ARG A 112 -9.14 10.60 14.62
C ARG A 112 -10.17 10.62 13.50
N HIS A 113 -11.29 9.96 13.74
CA HIS A 113 -12.43 9.95 12.83
C HIS A 113 -13.55 10.75 13.46
N THR A 114 -14.19 11.62 12.68
CA THR A 114 -15.38 12.36 13.14
C THR A 114 -16.67 11.56 12.95
N ARG A 115 -16.58 10.41 12.27
CA ARG A 115 -17.67 9.46 12.02
C ARG A 115 -17.23 8.04 12.36
N ALA A 116 -18.20 7.13 12.43
CA ALA A 116 -17.94 5.71 12.62
C ALA A 116 -17.07 5.17 11.47
N VAL A 117 -15.99 4.48 11.83
CA VAL A 117 -15.11 3.80 10.88
C VAL A 117 -15.79 2.52 10.41
N PRO A 118 -15.92 2.27 9.10
CA PRO A 118 -16.47 1.02 8.59
C PRO A 118 -15.70 -0.18 9.12
N SER A 119 -16.42 -1.14 9.69
CA SER A 119 -15.84 -2.41 10.16
C SER A 119 -15.39 -3.32 9.02
N SER A 120 -15.75 -2.97 7.77
CA SER A 120 -15.38 -3.71 6.56
C SER A 120 -13.93 -3.49 6.13
N ILE A 121 -13.23 -2.49 6.69
CA ILE A 121 -11.81 -2.23 6.36
C ILE A 121 -10.95 -3.37 6.90
N LYS A 122 -10.18 -4.00 6.00
CA LYS A 122 -9.23 -5.08 6.32
C LYS A 122 -7.88 -4.49 6.71
N TRP A 123 -7.78 -3.96 7.92
CA TRP A 123 -6.54 -3.37 8.44
C TRP A 123 -5.33 -4.32 8.44
N SER A 124 -5.56 -5.63 8.47
CA SER A 124 -4.51 -6.65 8.35
C SER A 124 -3.81 -6.66 6.99
N LYS A 125 -4.40 -6.04 5.95
CA LYS A 125 -3.82 -5.92 4.61
C LYS A 125 -3.17 -4.55 4.35
N VAL A 126 -3.22 -3.65 5.33
CA VAL A 126 -2.71 -2.27 5.22
C VAL A 126 -1.40 -2.15 5.99
N TYR A 127 -0.28 -2.09 5.26
CA TYR A 127 1.06 -2.07 5.85
C TYR A 127 1.66 -0.67 5.94
N ALA A 128 1.30 0.21 5.00
CA ALA A 128 1.61 1.63 5.09
C ALA A 128 0.46 2.47 4.53
N LEU A 129 0.26 3.63 5.13
CA LEU A 129 -0.76 4.59 4.73
C LEU A 129 -0.26 6.02 4.92
N ASN A 130 -0.58 6.91 3.99
CA ASN A 130 -0.47 8.35 4.21
C ASN A 130 -1.69 8.83 5.00
N MET A 131 -1.45 9.62 6.05
CA MET A 131 -2.50 10.21 6.90
C MET A 131 -3.48 11.10 6.11
N GLY A 132 -3.10 11.63 4.95
CA GLY A 132 -3.97 12.36 4.04
C GLY A 132 -4.66 11.50 2.96
N PHE A 133 -4.34 10.21 2.88
CA PHE A 133 -4.96 9.28 1.94
C PHE A 133 -6.21 8.69 2.58
N HIS A 134 -7.37 9.11 2.06
CA HIS A 134 -8.68 8.90 2.65
C HIS A 134 -8.96 7.44 3.01
N ILE A 135 -9.22 7.17 4.29
CA ILE A 135 -9.90 5.95 4.77
C ILE A 135 -10.84 6.36 5.92
N VAL A 136 -11.91 7.07 5.55
CA VAL A 136 -12.92 7.68 6.45
C VAL A 136 -12.39 8.73 7.43
#